data_AF-A0A2W4MTC1-F1
#
_entry.id   AF-A0A2W4MTC1-F1
#
_cell.length_a   1.000
_cell.length_b   1.000
_cell.length_c   1.000
_cell.angle_alpha   90.00
_cell.angle_beta   90.00
_cell.angle_gamma   90.00
#
_symmetry.space_group_name_H-M   'P 1'
#
loop_
_entity.id
_entity.type
_entity.pdbx_description
1 polymer ?
#
loop_
_entity_poly.entity_id
_entity_poly.type
_entity_poly.pdbx_seq_one_letter_code
_entity_poly.pdbx_strand_id
1 'polypeptide(L)'
;MPLQPSLDRLSAFITSTVAVVGEADLHDLLERLVSEARATTGARYAALGVLGEHGHITEFIHVGLDGETARRIGPYPSGRGLLGTVIRENRVILVDDIASHPDSYGFPPPT
;
A
#
# COMPACT_ATOMS: atom_id res chain seq x y z
N MET A 1 27.34 0.78 4.47
CA MET A 1 27.30 0.51 3.01
C MET A 1 25.86 0.79 2.55
N PRO A 2 25.55 1.89 1.83
CA PRO A 2 24.18 2.18 1.46
C PRO A 2 23.77 1.35 0.23
N LEU A 3 22.73 0.53 0.37
CA LEU A 3 22.11 -0.27 -0.69
C LEU A 3 21.08 0.52 -1.52
N GLN A 4 21.18 1.85 -1.59
CA GLN A 4 20.13 2.71 -2.14
C GLN A 4 19.99 2.76 -3.67
N PRO A 5 21.03 2.58 -4.52
CA PRO A 5 20.85 2.83 -5.96
C PRO A 5 20.02 1.76 -6.70
N SER A 6 19.81 0.57 -6.14
CA SER A 6 19.05 -0.50 -6.84
C SER A 6 17.54 -0.39 -6.62
N LEU A 7 17.09 0.01 -5.42
CA LEU A 7 15.68 0.22 -5.13
C LEU A 7 15.14 1.43 -5.89
N ASP A 8 15.91 2.52 -5.97
CA ASP A 8 15.52 3.71 -6.73
C ASP A 8 15.39 3.39 -8.23
N ARG A 9 16.30 2.57 -8.76
CA ARG A 9 16.23 2.09 -10.16
C ARG A 9 15.06 1.15 -10.40
N LEU A 10 14.76 0.26 -9.45
CA LEU A 10 13.60 -0.62 -9.55
C LEU A 10 12.30 0.19 -9.52
N SER A 11 12.19 1.15 -8.61
CA SER A 11 11.06 2.07 -8.53
C SER A 11 10.90 2.89 -9.81
N ALA A 12 11.98 3.48 -10.32
CA ALA A 12 11.93 4.24 -11.58
C ALA A 12 11.54 3.36 -12.77
N PHE A 13 12.02 2.12 -12.81
CA PHE A 13 11.66 1.16 -13.85
C PHE A 13 10.18 0.79 -13.76
N ILE A 14 9.68 0.45 -12.58
CA ILE A 14 8.25 0.18 -12.33
C ILE A 14 7.41 1.37 -12.79
N THR A 15 7.73 2.60 -12.36
CA THR A 15 7.03 3.82 -12.77
C THR A 15 7.02 4.00 -14.28
N SER A 16 8.15 3.74 -14.96
CA SER A 16 8.23 3.87 -16.42
C SER A 16 7.42 2.81 -17.15
N THR A 17 7.40 1.57 -16.66
CA THR A 17 6.60 0.49 -17.24
C THR A 17 5.12 0.77 -17.04
N VAL A 18 4.73 1.22 -15.85
CA VAL A 18 3.36 1.67 -15.52
C VAL A 18 2.89 2.77 -16.49
N ALA A 19 3.74 3.74 -16.83
CA ALA A 19 3.37 4.86 -17.70
C ALA A 19 3.10 4.48 -19.18
N VAL A 20 3.57 3.31 -19.62
CA VAL A 20 3.42 2.83 -21.02
C VAL A 20 2.23 1.88 -21.16
N VAL A 21 1.69 1.42 -20.04
CA VAL A 21 0.70 0.37 -19.93
C VAL A 21 -0.71 1.00 -19.87
N GLY A 22 -1.70 0.39 -20.55
CA GLY A 22 -3.08 0.89 -20.54
C GLY A 22 -3.70 0.78 -19.14
N GLU A 23 -4.77 1.53 -18.88
CA GLU A 23 -5.39 1.60 -17.55
C GLU A 23 -5.81 0.22 -17.00
N ALA A 24 -6.37 -0.65 -17.86
CA ALA A 24 -6.73 -2.02 -17.49
C ALA A 24 -5.50 -2.90 -17.21
N ASP A 25 -4.41 -2.69 -17.95
CA ASP A 25 -3.17 -3.46 -17.79
C ASP A 25 -2.38 -2.99 -16.54
N LEU A 26 -2.57 -1.74 -16.10
CA LEU A 26 -1.89 -1.18 -14.93
C LEU A 26 -2.43 -1.78 -13.64
N HIS A 27 -3.76 -1.84 -13.49
CA HIS A 27 -4.39 -2.45 -12.32
C HIS A 27 -3.92 -3.89 -12.12
N ASP A 28 -3.96 -4.69 -13.20
CA ASP A 28 -3.51 -6.09 -13.21
C ASP A 28 -2.02 -6.22 -12.85
N LEU A 29 -1.18 -5.31 -13.33
CA LEU A 29 0.25 -5.29 -13.00
C LEU A 29 0.48 -4.99 -11.51
N LEU A 30 -0.20 -3.99 -10.97
CA LEU A 30 -0.08 -3.61 -9.56
C LEU A 30 -0.60 -4.73 -8.66
N GLU A 31 -1.74 -5.36 -9.00
CA GLU A 31 -2.25 -6.50 -8.24
C GLU A 31 -1.26 -7.67 -8.22
N ARG A 32 -0.65 -8.00 -9.36
CA ARG A 32 0.41 -9.02 -9.42
C ARG A 32 1.60 -8.65 -8.54
N LEU A 33 2.05 -7.39 -8.56
CA LEU A 33 3.16 -6.93 -7.75
C LEU A 33 2.88 -7.09 -6.25
N VAL A 34 1.69 -6.69 -5.81
CA VAL A 34 1.28 -6.84 -4.40
C VAL A 34 1.12 -8.31 -4.02
N SER A 35 0.61 -9.14 -4.91
CA SER A 35 0.50 -10.59 -4.72
C SER A 35 1.88 -11.25 -4.52
N GLU A 36 2.85 -10.92 -5.37
CA GLU A 36 4.22 -11.42 -5.26
C GLU A 36 4.92 -10.92 -3.99
N ALA A 37 4.71 -9.66 -3.61
CA ALA A 37 5.24 -9.11 -2.36
C ALA A 37 4.67 -9.85 -1.14
N ARG A 38 3.36 -10.14 -1.14
CA ARG A 38 2.71 -10.94 -0.11
C ARG A 38 3.30 -12.35 -0.02
N ALA A 39 3.45 -13.03 -1.16
CA ALA A 39 4.01 -14.38 -1.22
C ALA A 39 5.47 -14.41 -0.73
N THR A 40 6.29 -13.45 -1.16
CA THR A 40 7.71 -13.34 -0.79
C THR A 40 7.91 -13.06 0.70
N THR A 41 7.06 -12.23 1.29
CA THR A 41 7.12 -11.89 2.73
C THR A 41 6.44 -12.91 3.62
N GLY A 42 5.62 -13.80 3.06
CA GLY A 42 4.75 -14.70 3.83
C GLY A 42 3.61 -13.98 4.56
N ALA A 43 3.32 -12.73 4.19
CA ALA A 43 2.29 -11.94 4.86
C ALA A 43 0.88 -12.51 4.61
N ARG A 44 0.01 -12.41 5.62
CA ARG A 44 -1.40 -12.81 5.45
C ARG A 44 -2.15 -11.89 4.48
N TYR A 45 -1.84 -10.60 4.54
CA TYR A 45 -2.44 -9.53 3.75
C TYR A 45 -1.34 -8.59 3.23
N ALA A 46 -1.54 -7.98 2.07
CA ALA A 46 -0.70 -6.90 1.58
C ALA A 46 -1.54 -5.86 0.84
N ALA A 47 -1.06 -4.62 0.81
CA ALA A 47 -1.72 -3.54 0.09
C ALA A 47 -0.71 -2.54 -0.48
N LEU A 48 -1.11 -1.86 -1.55
CA LEU A 48 -0.36 -0.80 -2.22
C LEU A 48 -1.29 0.38 -2.47
N GLY A 49 -0.90 1.55 -1.93
CA GLY A 49 -1.55 2.82 -2.24
C GLY A 49 -0.77 3.57 -3.32
N VAL A 50 -1.45 3.99 -4.37
CA VAL A 50 -0.93 4.91 -5.38
C VAL A 50 -1.29 6.33 -4.96
N LEU A 51 -0.29 7.19 -4.85
CA LEU A 51 -0.48 8.60 -4.50
C LEU A 51 -0.69 9.42 -5.77
N GLY A 52 -1.80 10.14 -5.83
CA GLY A 52 -2.04 11.19 -6.81
C GLY A 52 -1.45 12.53 -6.37
N GLU A 53 -1.92 13.59 -7.02
CA GLU A 53 -1.53 14.95 -6.66
C GLU A 53 -1.90 15.27 -5.21
N HIS A 54 -1.27 16.25 -4.57
CA HIS A 54 -1.64 16.68 -3.21
C HIS A 54 -1.60 15.59 -2.11
N GLY A 55 -1.01 14.41 -2.37
CA GLY A 55 -0.83 13.33 -1.38
C GLY A 55 -2.09 12.51 -1.08
N HIS A 56 -3.13 12.58 -1.92
CA HIS A 56 -4.29 11.70 -1.79
C HIS A 56 -4.04 10.35 -2.48
N ILE A 57 -4.59 9.28 -1.91
CA ILE A 57 -4.54 7.96 -2.52
C ILE A 57 -5.57 7.93 -3.67
N THR A 58 -5.10 7.75 -4.90
CA THR A 58 -5.97 7.64 -6.10
C THR A 58 -6.38 6.21 -6.37
N GLU A 59 -5.55 5.25 -5.98
CA GLU A 59 -5.82 3.82 -6.12
C GLU A 59 -5.28 3.06 -4.92
N PHE A 60 -6.04 2.07 -4.45
CA PHE A 60 -5.64 1.24 -3.32
C PHE A 60 -5.91 -0.23 -3.64
N ILE A 61 -4.83 -0.94 -3.94
CA ILE A 61 -4.87 -2.37 -4.26
C ILE A 61 -4.58 -3.15 -2.98
N HIS A 62 -5.38 -4.18 -2.69
CA HIS A 62 -5.13 -5.09 -1.57
C HIS A 62 -5.34 -6.54 -1.96
N VAL A 63 -4.56 -7.44 -1.36
CA VAL A 63 -4.63 -8.88 -1.62
C VAL A 63 -4.66 -9.67 -0.31
N GLY A 64 -5.33 -10.82 -0.35
CA GLY A 64 -5.53 -11.70 0.80
C GLY A 64 -6.70 -11.31 1.71
N LEU A 65 -7.29 -10.13 1.52
CA LEU A 65 -8.49 -9.67 2.23
C LEU A 65 -9.73 -9.95 1.38
N ASP A 66 -10.74 -10.61 1.94
CA ASP A 66 -11.99 -10.84 1.24
C ASP A 66 -12.81 -9.55 1.10
N GLY A 67 -13.67 -9.49 0.08
CA GLY A 67 -14.43 -8.29 -0.24
C GLY A 67 -15.50 -7.91 0.79
N GLU A 68 -15.93 -8.81 1.67
CA GLU A 68 -16.87 -8.49 2.75
C GLU A 68 -16.13 -7.78 3.90
N THR A 69 -14.96 -8.30 4.29
CA THR A 69 -14.08 -7.70 5.27
C THR A 69 -13.57 -6.33 4.78
N ALA A 70 -13.18 -6.21 3.51
CA ALA A 70 -12.78 -4.93 2.92
C ALA A 70 -13.89 -3.88 3.03
N ARG A 71 -15.14 -4.25 2.70
CA ARG A 71 -16.30 -3.36 2.82
C ARG A 71 -16.59 -2.94 4.27
N ARG A 72 -16.35 -3.81 5.25
CA ARG A 72 -16.52 -3.50 6.68
C ARG A 72 -15.48 -2.51 7.22
N ILE A 73 -14.27 -2.49 6.66
CA ILE A 73 -13.22 -1.53 7.05
C ILE A 73 -13.62 -0.10 6.63
N GLY A 74 -14.36 0.04 5.52
CA GLY A 74 -14.93 1.31 5.08
C GLY A 74 -14.12 1.99 3.97
N PRO A 75 -14.28 3.31 3.77
CA PRO A 75 -13.66 4.02 2.65
C PRO A 75 -12.13 4.07 2.76
N TYR A 76 -11.47 4.21 1.61
CA TYR A 76 -10.01 4.28 1.55
C TYR A 76 -9.44 5.42 2.41
N PRO A 77 -8.23 5.23 2.95
CA PRO A 77 -7.62 6.21 3.84
C PRO A 77 -7.44 7.56 3.12
N SER A 78 -8.03 8.61 3.67
CA SER A 78 -7.95 9.98 3.16
C SER A 78 -6.75 10.74 3.75
N GLY A 79 -5.63 10.06 3.95
CA GLY A 79 -4.42 10.64 4.56
C GLY A 79 -4.44 10.71 6.10
N ARG A 80 -5.35 9.98 6.75
CA ARG A 80 -5.33 9.72 8.20
C ARG A 80 -4.85 8.31 8.50
N GLY A 81 -4.50 8.05 9.75
CA GLY A 81 -4.04 6.72 10.14
C GLY A 81 -2.54 6.53 9.91
N LEU A 82 -2.08 5.30 10.16
CA LEU A 82 -0.69 4.89 9.92
C LEU A 82 -0.25 5.08 8.47
N LEU A 83 -1.16 4.88 7.49
CA LEU A 83 -0.86 5.16 6.08
C LEU A 83 -0.59 6.65 5.83
N GLY A 84 -1.33 7.54 6.47
CA GLY A 84 -1.04 8.98 6.42
C GLY A 84 0.32 9.32 7.00
N THR A 85 0.70 8.66 8.10
CA THR A 85 2.03 8.82 8.72
C THR A 85 3.14 8.33 7.80
N VAL A 86 2.99 7.17 7.13
CA VAL A 86 3.98 6.67 6.14
C VAL A 86 4.20 7.69 5.02
N ILE A 87 3.13 8.28 4.48
CA ILE A 87 3.21 9.29 3.41
C ILE A 87 3.94 10.53 3.90
N ARG A 88 3.59 11.04 5.11
CA ARG A 88 4.17 12.26 5.67
C ARG A 88 5.64 12.10 6.05
N GLU A 89 6.00 10.98 6.65
CA GLU A 89 7.35 10.76 7.19
C GLU A 89 8.31 10.13 6.18
N ASN A 90 7.78 9.60 5.06
CA ASN A 90 8.54 8.98 3.99
C ASN A 90 9.57 7.95 4.48
N ARG A 91 9.14 7.09 5.42
CA ARG A 91 9.97 6.03 6.01
C ARG A 91 9.17 4.76 6.20
N VAL A 92 9.88 3.64 6.29
CA VAL A 92 9.28 2.36 6.66
C VAL A 92 8.84 2.42 8.13
N ILE A 93 7.59 2.02 8.37
CA ILE A 93 7.02 1.89 9.71
C ILE A 93 6.70 0.40 9.94
N LEU A 94 7.29 -0.17 10.98
CA LEU A 94 7.00 -1.53 11.46
C LEU A 94 6.42 -1.42 12.86
N VAL A 95 5.27 -2.05 13.08
CA VAL A 95 4.53 -2.03 14.35
C VAL A 95 4.12 -3.45 14.69
N ASP A 96 4.18 -3.80 15.98
CA ASP A 96 3.76 -5.12 16.46
C ASP A 96 2.23 -5.28 16.39
N ASP A 97 1.51 -4.21 16.73
CA ASP A 97 0.06 -4.13 16.62
C ASP A 97 -0.37 -2.75 16.10
N ILE A 98 -1.01 -2.73 14.93
CA ILE A 98 -1.52 -1.51 14.29
C ILE A 98 -2.55 -0.81 15.18
N ALA A 99 -3.37 -1.54 15.94
CA ALA A 99 -4.37 -0.95 16.83
C ALA A 99 -3.74 -0.20 18.01
N SER A 100 -2.52 -0.57 18.40
CA SER A 100 -1.79 0.07 19.49
C SER A 100 -1.04 1.34 19.08
N HIS A 101 -0.88 1.59 17.78
CA HIS A 101 -0.13 2.76 17.30
C HIS A 101 -0.92 4.06 17.57
N PRO A 102 -0.28 5.15 18.05
CA PRO A 102 -0.97 6.40 18.37
C PRO A 102 -1.66 7.05 17.17
N ASP A 103 -1.12 6.85 15.97
CA ASP A 103 -1.74 7.29 14.71
C ASP A 103 -2.71 6.26 14.12
N SER A 104 -3.16 5.23 14.86
CA SER A 104 -4.10 4.24 14.33
C SER A 104 -5.47 4.86 14.05
N TYR A 105 -6.05 4.57 12.89
CA TYR A 105 -7.35 5.11 12.46
C TYR A 105 -8.02 4.14 11.49
N GLY A 106 -9.35 4.01 11.57
CA GLY A 106 -10.15 3.29 10.56
C GLY A 106 -10.19 1.76 10.70
N PHE A 107 -9.61 1.17 11.75
CA PHE A 107 -9.84 -0.24 12.07
C PHE A 107 -11.10 -0.36 12.95
N PRO A 108 -12.06 -1.24 12.62
CA PRO A 108 -13.23 -1.44 13.45
C PRO A 108 -12.80 -1.94 14.84
N PRO A 109 -13.53 -1.57 15.92
CA PRO A 109 -13.23 -2.08 17.25
C PRO A 109 -13.29 -3.62 17.26
N PRO A 110 -12.46 -4.29 18.08
CA PRO A 110 -12.64 -5.72 18.31
C PRO A 110 -14.07 -5.97 18.82
N THR A 111 -14.68 -7.04 18.29
CA THR A 111 -16.00 -7.52 18.76
C THR A 111 -15.83 -8.29 20.06
#